data_AF-A0A949F0M7-F1
#
_entry.id   AF-A0A949F0M7-F1
#
_cell.length_a   1.000
_cell.length_b   1.000
_cell.length_c   1.000
_cell.angle_alpha   90.00
_cell.angle_beta   90.00
_cell.angle_gamma   90.00
#
_symmetry.space_group_name_H-M   'P 1'
#
loop_
_entity.id
_entity.type
_entity.pdbx_description
1 polymer ?
#
loop_
_entity_poly.entity_id
_entity_poly.type
_entity_poly.pdbx_seq_one_letter_code
_entity_poly.pdbx_strand_id
1 'polypeptide(L)'
;MRVLKNKNIIFPSEETSSLILKILQKYGLGETTDEVIKKIYSNQISSSAIIAFVVKKMAIGEINASEAIEKIKNDLTLPLKKAEEIVNELESQVVPLGKERGSVFEKKQNEEIEKAEVLKKPPPKKESLSNIYREPIE
;
A
#
# COMPACT_ATOMS: atom_id res chain seq x y z
N MET A 1 -2.27 -27.99 -8.27
CA MET A 1 -1.41 -26.86 -7.85
C MET A 1 -2.28 -25.62 -7.68
N ARG A 2 -2.46 -25.12 -6.44
CA ARG A 2 -3.15 -23.84 -6.22
C ARG A 2 -2.13 -22.72 -6.41
N VAL A 3 -2.34 -21.90 -7.42
CA VAL A 3 -1.55 -20.68 -7.65
C VAL A 3 -1.84 -19.73 -6.49
N LEU A 4 -0.87 -19.59 -5.58
CA LEU A 4 -0.88 -18.52 -4.58
C LEU A 4 -0.74 -17.20 -5.35
N LYS A 5 -1.87 -16.53 -5.59
CA LYS A 5 -1.87 -15.15 -6.09
C LYS A 5 -1.03 -14.33 -5.12
N ASN A 6 0.03 -13.71 -5.63
CA ASN A 6 0.86 -12.73 -4.93
C ASN A 6 -0.05 -11.66 -4.32
N LYS A 7 -0.47 -11.85 -3.07
CA LYS A 7 -0.97 -10.77 -2.24
C LYS A 7 0.28 -9.97 -1.90
N ASN A 8 0.51 -8.87 -2.62
CA ASN A 8 1.50 -7.89 -2.21
C ASN A 8 1.24 -7.54 -0.74
N ILE A 9 2.05 -8.10 0.15
CA ILE A 9 2.04 -7.75 1.55
C ILE A 9 2.68 -6.35 1.57
N ILE A 10 1.85 -5.33 1.43
CA ILE A 10 2.26 -3.95 1.68
C ILE A 10 2.63 -3.93 3.16
N PHE A 11 3.94 -3.95 3.43
CA PHE A 11 4.44 -3.69 4.77
C PHE A 11 4.06 -2.26 5.14
N PRO A 12 3.50 -2.03 6.34
CA PRO A 12 3.35 -0.68 6.84
C PRO A 12 4.73 0.01 6.78
N SER A 13 4.82 1.22 6.22
CA SER A 13 6.06 2.00 6.33
C SER A 13 6.40 2.20 7.81
N GLU A 14 7.63 2.54 8.15
CA GLU A 14 8.01 2.90 9.52
C GLU A 14 7.06 3.95 10.13
N GLU A 15 6.59 4.88 9.30
CA GLU A 15 5.56 5.88 9.63
C GLU A 15 4.22 5.25 10.00
N THR A 16 3.80 4.19 9.30
CA THR A 16 2.54 3.49 9.57
C THR A 16 2.62 2.73 10.91
N SER A 17 3.76 2.10 11.21
CA SER A 17 3.97 1.41 12.49
C SER A 17 3.97 2.40 13.67
N SER A 18 4.62 3.55 13.47
CA SER A 18 4.65 4.64 14.46
C SER A 18 3.25 5.24 14.70
N LEU A 19 2.46 5.43 13.64
CA LEU A 19 1.08 5.87 13.73
C LEU A 19 0.22 4.90 14.55
N ILE A 20 0.32 3.60 14.26
CA ILE A 20 -0.42 2.55 14.99
C ILE A 20 -0.05 2.61 16.47
N LEU A 21 1.23 2.66 16.82
CA LEU A 21 1.68 2.75 18.21
C LEU A 21 1.14 4.00 18.92
N LYS A 22 1.15 5.16 18.24
CA LYS A 22 0.61 6.41 18.77
C LYS A 22 -0.90 6.31 19.05
N ILE A 23 -1.66 5.73 18.13
CA ILE A 23 -3.11 5.48 18.30
C ILE A 23 -3.32 4.56 19.52
N LEU A 24 -2.59 3.46 19.60
CA LEU A 24 -2.75 2.50 20.69
C LEU A 24 -2.47 3.15 22.05
N GLN A 25 -1.41 3.95 22.17
CA GLN A 25 -1.09 4.66 23.40
C GLN A 25 -2.14 5.70 23.77
N LYS A 26 -2.52 6.57 22.82
CA LYS A 26 -3.46 7.68 23.05
C LYS A 26 -4.83 7.19 23.53
N TYR A 27 -5.30 6.07 22.99
CA TYR A 27 -6.63 5.53 23.31
C TYR A 27 -6.62 4.44 24.39
N GLY A 28 -5.46 4.18 25.02
CA GLY A 28 -5.34 3.15 26.06
C GLY A 28 -5.58 1.72 25.55
N LEU A 29 -5.24 1.48 24.28
CA LEU A 29 -5.34 0.19 23.59
C LEU A 29 -3.98 -0.52 23.50
N GLY A 30 -2.95 0.04 24.14
CA GLY A 30 -1.63 -0.56 24.23
C GLY A 30 -1.71 -1.89 24.96
N GLU A 31 -1.16 -2.93 24.34
CA GLU A 31 -1.09 -4.28 24.90
C GLU A 31 0.36 -4.59 25.25
N THR A 32 0.58 -5.14 26.42
CA THR A 32 1.84 -5.77 26.80
C THR A 32 2.05 -7.06 26.01
N THR A 33 3.29 -7.53 25.96
CA THR A 33 3.63 -8.81 25.30
C THR A 33 2.82 -9.97 25.90
N ASP A 34 2.66 -10.02 27.22
CA ASP A 34 1.89 -11.07 27.88
C ASP A 34 0.40 -11.03 27.53
N GLU A 35 -0.19 -9.84 27.39
CA GLU A 35 -1.58 -9.68 26.94
C GLU A 35 -1.76 -10.14 25.50
N VAL A 36 -0.82 -9.80 24.60
CA VAL A 36 -0.84 -10.27 23.22
C VAL A 36 -0.73 -11.78 23.16
N ILE A 37 0.21 -12.38 23.91
CA ILE A 37 0.38 -13.83 24.00
C ILE A 37 -0.90 -14.50 24.51
N LYS A 38 -1.52 -13.95 25.56
CA LYS A 38 -2.77 -14.47 26.12
C LYS A 38 -3.90 -14.42 25.09
N LYS A 39 -4.00 -13.35 24.31
CA LYS A 39 -4.99 -13.22 23.23
C LYS A 39 -4.77 -14.27 22.14
N ILE A 40 -3.51 -14.51 21.74
CA ILE A 40 -3.16 -15.57 20.76
C ILE A 40 -3.66 -16.94 21.25
N TYR A 41 -3.36 -17.32 22.50
CA TYR A 41 -3.83 -18.59 23.06
C TYR A 41 -5.34 -18.68 23.22
N SER A 42 -6.01 -17.53 23.38
CA SER A 42 -7.47 -17.43 23.48
C SER A 42 -8.16 -17.28 22.11
N ASN A 43 -7.41 -17.37 21.00
CA ASN A 43 -7.87 -17.11 19.64
C ASN A 43 -8.54 -15.74 19.46
N GLN A 44 -8.07 -14.74 20.22
CA GLN A 44 -8.49 -13.35 20.13
C GLN A 44 -7.47 -12.55 19.32
N ILE A 45 -7.95 -11.55 18.59
CA ILE A 45 -7.09 -10.67 17.81
C ILE A 45 -6.61 -9.52 18.71
N SER A 46 -5.31 -9.23 18.67
CA SER A 46 -4.71 -8.10 19.36
C SER A 46 -5.24 -6.77 18.80
N SER A 47 -5.37 -5.76 19.66
CA SER A 47 -5.80 -4.42 19.28
C SER A 47 -4.89 -3.80 18.21
N SER A 48 -3.58 -4.02 18.32
CA SER A 48 -2.61 -3.60 17.30
C SER A 48 -2.88 -4.17 15.90
N ALA A 49 -3.21 -5.46 15.81
CA ALA A 49 -3.53 -6.12 14.54
C ALA A 49 -4.83 -5.61 13.92
N ILE A 50 -5.85 -5.30 14.73
CA ILE A 50 -7.12 -4.72 14.27
C ILE A 50 -6.88 -3.34 13.65
N ILE A 51 -6.17 -2.46 14.36
CA ILE A 51 -5.84 -1.12 13.86
C ILE A 51 -4.98 -1.20 12.59
N ALA A 52 -3.96 -2.07 12.57
CA ALA A 52 -3.13 -2.28 11.39
C ALA A 52 -3.92 -2.74 10.16
N PHE A 53 -4.91 -3.62 10.36
CA PHE A 53 -5.80 -4.07 9.29
C PHE A 53 -6.64 -2.92 8.74
N VAL A 54 -7.26 -2.12 9.61
CA VAL A 54 -8.07 -0.96 9.21
C VAL A 54 -7.24 0.04 8.44
N VAL A 55 -6.06 0.41 8.95
CA VAL A 55 -5.13 1.32 8.27
C VAL A 55 -4.78 0.81 6.87
N LYS A 56 -4.42 -0.47 6.75
CA LYS A 56 -4.09 -1.07 5.45
C LYS A 56 -5.25 -0.97 4.46
N LYS A 57 -6.47 -1.28 4.90
CA LYS A 57 -7.67 -1.30 4.05
C LYS A 57 -8.11 0.10 3.65
N MET A 58 -8.03 1.07 4.56
CA MET A 58 -8.29 2.48 4.27
C MET A 58 -7.26 3.05 3.28
N ALA A 59 -5.98 2.73 3.45
CA ALA A 59 -4.90 3.21 2.58
C ALA A 59 -5.06 2.79 1.11
N ILE A 60 -5.66 1.63 0.87
CA ILE A 60 -5.90 1.08 -0.47
C ILE A 60 -7.35 1.31 -0.95
N GLY A 61 -8.16 2.05 -0.19
CA GLY A 61 -9.55 2.37 -0.55
C GLY A 61 -10.50 1.17 -0.53
N GLU A 62 -10.14 0.07 0.12
CA GLU A 62 -11.00 -1.12 0.21
C GLU A 62 -12.11 -0.98 1.26
N ILE A 63 -11.93 -0.09 2.25
CA ILE A 63 -12.99 0.29 3.19
C ILE A 63 -13.05 1.81 3.32
N ASN A 64 -14.25 2.34 3.51
CA ASN A 64 -14.46 3.75 3.82
C ASN A 64 -14.44 4.04 5.33
N ALA A 65 -14.51 5.31 5.72
CA ALA A 65 -14.49 5.72 7.12
C ALA A 65 -15.64 5.12 7.95
N SER A 66 -16.86 5.02 7.40
CA SER A 66 -18.01 4.44 8.11
C SER A 66 -17.82 2.96 8.40
N GLU A 67 -17.32 2.19 7.43
CA GLU A 67 -16.98 0.77 7.58
C GLU A 67 -15.83 0.56 8.57
N ALA A 68 -14.83 1.45 8.55
CA ALA A 68 -13.74 1.45 9.51
C ALA A 68 -14.23 1.70 10.94
N ILE A 69 -15.18 2.63 11.13
CA ILE A 69 -15.77 2.95 12.45
C ILE A 69 -16.48 1.73 13.02
N GLU A 70 -17.34 1.10 12.22
CA GLU A 70 -18.05 -0.11 12.65
C GLU A 70 -17.07 -1.25 12.98
N LYS A 71 -16.02 -1.42 12.18
CA LYS A 71 -15.02 -2.46 12.42
C LYS A 71 -14.24 -2.23 13.72
N ILE A 72 -13.78 -1.01 13.96
CA ILE A 72 -13.07 -0.65 15.21
C ILE A 72 -14.01 -0.79 16.41
N LYS A 73 -15.25 -0.30 16.31
CA LYS A 73 -16.25 -0.40 17.37
C LYS A 73 -16.50 -1.85 17.78
N ASN A 74 -16.73 -2.72 16.80
CA ASN A 74 -17.11 -4.11 17.03
C ASN A 74 -15.91 -4.97 17.45
N ASP A 75 -14.78 -4.87 16.76
CA ASP A 75 -13.62 -5.72 17.02
C ASP A 75 -12.88 -5.33 18.30
N LEU A 76 -12.87 -4.04 18.67
CA LEU A 76 -12.27 -3.56 19.92
C LEU A 76 -13.29 -3.37 21.05
N THR A 77 -14.57 -3.63 20.80
CA THR A 77 -15.67 -3.42 21.77
C THR A 77 -15.63 -2.02 22.39
N LEU A 78 -15.49 -0.99 21.53
CA LEU A 78 -15.39 0.40 21.94
C LEU A 78 -16.73 1.13 21.82
N PRO A 79 -16.96 2.19 22.63
CA PRO A 79 -18.06 3.13 22.37
C PRO A 79 -17.90 3.77 20.98
N LEU A 80 -19.03 4.01 20.30
CA LEU A 80 -19.06 4.59 18.95
C LEU A 80 -18.19 5.84 18.83
N LYS A 81 -18.32 6.78 19.78
CA LYS A 81 -17.55 8.03 19.81
C LYS A 81 -16.03 7.80 19.81
N LYS A 82 -15.53 6.79 20.54
CA LYS A 82 -14.10 6.45 20.54
C LYS A 82 -13.66 5.87 19.20
N ALA A 83 -14.51 5.03 18.59
CA ALA A 83 -14.22 4.48 17.27
C ALA A 83 -14.17 5.58 16.20
N GLU A 84 -15.09 6.54 16.23
CA GLU A 84 -15.10 7.72 15.36
C GLU A 84 -13.82 8.56 15.51
N GLU A 85 -13.41 8.86 16.74
CA GLU A 85 -12.19 9.61 17.01
C GLU A 85 -10.94 8.91 16.46
N ILE A 86 -10.83 7.60 16.65
CA ILE A 86 -9.71 6.80 16.12
C ILE A 86 -9.72 6.86 14.58
N VAL A 87 -10.87 6.62 13.94
CA VAL A 87 -10.94 6.60 12.47
C VAL A 87 -10.67 7.97 11.87
N ASN A 88 -11.14 9.06 12.47
CA ASN A 88 -10.83 10.41 11.99
C ASN A 88 -9.33 10.71 12.04
N GLU A 89 -8.65 10.28 13.11
CA GLU A 89 -7.20 10.43 13.23
C GLU A 89 -6.44 9.56 12.23
N LEU A 90 -6.94 8.34 11.95
CA LEU A 90 -6.41 7.49 10.90
C LEU A 90 -6.64 8.11 9.52
N GLU A 91 -7.83 8.59 9.21
CA GLU A 91 -8.19 9.16 7.91
C GLU A 91 -7.33 10.38 7.58
N SER A 92 -7.14 11.29 8.53
CA SER A 92 -6.30 12.48 8.36
C SER A 92 -4.83 12.16 8.04
N GLN A 93 -4.34 10.98 8.42
CA GLN A 93 -2.94 10.58 8.26
C GLN A 93 -2.71 9.48 7.19
N VAL A 94 -3.72 8.66 6.91
CA VAL A 94 -3.66 7.52 5.97
C VAL A 94 -4.07 7.94 4.56
N VAL A 95 -5.01 8.86 4.41
CA VAL A 95 -5.47 9.35 3.09
C VAL A 95 -4.35 10.07 2.31
N PRO A 96 -3.48 10.90 2.93
CA PRO A 96 -2.31 11.46 2.25
C PRO A 96 -1.35 10.39 1.73
N LEU A 97 -1.06 9.37 2.56
CA LEU A 97 -0.16 8.25 2.23
C LEU A 97 -0.71 7.37 1.09
N GLY A 98 -2.04 7.21 1.01
CA GLY A 98 -2.71 6.47 -0.06
C GLY A 98 -2.67 7.21 -1.41
N LYS A 99 -2.85 8.54 -1.42
CA LYS A 99 -2.77 9.38 -2.63
C LYS A 99 -1.34 9.45 -3.19
N GLU A 100 -0.32 9.57 -2.33
CA GLU A 100 1.07 9.52 -2.77
C GLU A 100 1.45 8.15 -3.33
N ARG A 101 1.01 7.05 -2.70
CA ARG A 101 1.25 5.70 -3.21
C ARG A 101 0.50 5.38 -4.51
N GLY A 102 -0.73 5.87 -4.67
CA GLY A 102 -1.47 5.79 -5.93
C GLY A 102 -0.76 6.52 -7.06
N SER A 103 -0.29 7.75 -6.80
CA SER A 103 0.50 8.53 -7.77
C SER A 103 1.83 7.84 -8.13
N VAL A 104 2.52 7.21 -7.17
CA VAL A 104 3.77 6.47 -7.43
C VAL A 104 3.51 5.16 -8.18
N PHE A 105 2.41 4.48 -7.93
CA PHE A 105 2.02 3.27 -8.67
C PHE A 105 1.61 3.59 -10.12
N GLU A 106 0.85 4.67 -10.33
CA GLU A 106 0.49 5.14 -11.67
C GLU A 106 1.72 5.59 -12.46
N LYS A 107 2.68 6.29 -11.82
CA LYS A 107 3.95 6.66 -12.46
C LYS A 107 4.79 5.44 -12.85
N LYS A 108 4.88 4.42 -12.00
CA LYS A 108 5.62 3.19 -12.32
C LYS A 108 4.99 2.39 -13.45
N GLN A 109 3.66 2.29 -13.51
CA GLN A 109 2.99 1.68 -14.67
C GLN A 109 3.26 2.46 -15.95
N ASN A 110 3.19 3.79 -15.90
CA ASN A 110 3.46 4.62 -17.07
C ASN A 110 4.91 4.51 -17.54
N GLU A 111 5.90 4.49 -16.65
CA GLU A 111 7.32 4.27 -17.02
C GLU A 111 7.58 2.88 -17.61
N GLU A 112 6.87 1.85 -17.15
CA GLU A 112 7.01 0.48 -17.65
C GLU A 112 6.33 0.32 -19.03
N ILE A 113 5.22 1.01 -19.26
CA ILE A 113 4.56 1.15 -20.57
C ILE A 113 5.46 1.93 -21.54
N GLU A 114 6.06 3.03 -21.09
CA GLU A 114 6.94 3.86 -21.92
C GLU A 114 8.21 3.09 -22.33
N LYS A 115 8.82 2.32 -21.40
CA LYS A 115 9.93 1.40 -21.73
C LYS A 115 9.52 0.29 -22.68
N ALA A 116 8.31 -0.26 -22.54
CA ALA A 116 7.77 -1.27 -23.44
C ALA A 116 7.45 -0.73 -24.85
N GLU A 117 7.04 0.54 -24.96
CA GLU A 117 6.82 1.21 -26.25
C GLU A 117 8.14 1.55 -26.96
N VAL A 118 9.19 1.93 -26.22
CA VAL A 118 10.53 2.15 -26.78
C VAL A 118 11.13 0.86 -27.36
N LEU A 119 10.85 -0.29 -26.76
CA LEU A 119 11.27 -1.62 -27.26
C LEU A 119 10.45 -2.12 -28.48
N LYS A 120 9.30 -1.52 -28.77
CA LYS A 120 8.47 -1.85 -29.96
C LYS A 120 8.79 -0.99 -31.18
N LYS A 121 9.62 0.05 -31.04
CA LYS A 121 10.07 0.83 -32.20
C LYS A 121 11.10 0.00 -32.98
N PRO A 122 10.90 -0.23 -34.29
CA PRO A 122 11.91 -0.92 -35.10
C PRO A 122 13.21 -0.11 -35.06
N PRO A 123 14.38 -0.78 -35.03
CA PRO A 123 15.65 -0.06 -35.09
C PRO A 123 15.65 0.86 -36.32
N PRO A 124 16.23 2.07 -36.23
CA PRO A 124 16.31 2.96 -37.37
C PRO A 124 16.92 2.18 -38.54
N LYS A 125 16.25 2.23 -39.70
CA LYS A 125 16.78 1.63 -40.93
C LYS A 125 18.21 2.13 -41.09
N LYS A 126 19.18 1.21 -41.12
CA LYS A 126 20.52 1.54 -41.59
C LYS A 126 20.34 2.05 -43.02
N GLU A 127 20.51 3.34 -43.24
CA GLU A 127 20.71 3.87 -44.57
C GLU A 127 21.95 3.17 -45.13
N SER A 128 21.74 2.35 -46.16
CA SER A 128 22.82 1.76 -46.92
C SER A 128 23.65 2.89 -47.50
N LEU A 129 24.87 3.09 -46.99
CA LEU A 129 25.90 3.90 -47.64
C LEU A 129 26.42 3.13 -48.88
N SER A 130 25.56 2.89 -49.86
CA SER A 130 25.97 2.43 -51.18
C SER A 130 26.08 3.66 -52.09
N ASN A 131 27.07 4.51 -51.84
CA ASN A 131 27.46 5.54 -52.80
C ASN A 131 28.87 6.09 -52.55
N ILE A 132 29.87 5.21 -52.42
CA ILE A 132 31.26 5.60 -52.61
C ILE A 132 31.97 4.45 -53.31
N TYR A 133 31.90 4.39 -54.64
CA TYR A 133 32.94 3.90 -55.54
C TYR A 133 32.48 4.20 -56.97
N ARG A 134 32.90 5.36 -57.50
CA ARG A 134 33.05 5.54 -58.94
C ARG A 134 34.51 5.22 -59.23
N GLU A 135 34.77 4.13 -59.93
CA GLU A 135 36.08 3.88 -60.50
C GLU A 135 36.34 4.89 -61.64
N PRO A 136 37.55 5.43 -61.79
CA PRO A 136 37.92 6.20 -62.96
C PRO A 136 38.05 5.26 -64.17
N ILE A 137 37.48 5.67 -65.28
CA ILE A 137 37.67 5.04 -66.59
C ILE A 137 39.02 5.52 -67.13
N GLU A 138 39.93 4.60 -67.42
CA GLU A 138 41.03 4.78 -68.38
C GLU A 138 40.85 3.81 -69.56
#